data_AF-A0A662FYN2-F1
#
_entry.id   AF-A0A662FYN2-F1
#
_cell.length_a   1.000
_cell.length_b   1.000
_cell.length_c   1.000
_cell.angle_alpha   90.00
_cell.angle_beta   90.00
_cell.angle_gamma   90.00
#
_symmetry.space_group_name_H-M   'P 1'
#
loop_
_entity.id
_entity.type
_entity.pdbx_description
1 polymer ?
#
loop_
_entity_poly.entity_id
_entity_poly.type
_entity_poly.pdbx_seq_one_letter_code
_entity_poly.pdbx_strand_id
1 'polypeptide(L)'
;MKLPNFLSFFKSKFSTWLKCEMYAIPLALLVYVSPLPPLSTVNFVRERLRLSFLDDKANFSGRFRELFEVIKHTHIYGSRKPMEQYVDRVLGELEGELDVADYNLSNVYSMVSLFTTLLPTLIVSTLVFIDASSAVNSALMLSFIAVIVSFIGLTVYPSEVSFSPPPIRIYLFFLLTPLLYFIMPTETRLLASVSIASIPSCILTFMHLKHQINELKDELRIVRTFISSPLNPFSSMKIKPSNLLKKGCLPIVKAVNTGFYLIALHSEDKQSYSLLNTYFLRYYKFIMNLRRKTRIMLFYSILESAMSTGIYVFLIVTLAYLSSQTQVMPSGIGLYIPSTQEIDYFYANIDLIITLNATALSVLTATIREGNPAYFSLYLFPISLTTLVTYHVTNLLAPSILGVTL
;
A
#
# COMPACT_ATOMS: atom_id res chain seq x y z
N MET A 1 -28.05 -21.93 15.76
CA MET A 1 -26.65 -22.12 15.34
C MET A 1 -25.95 -20.76 15.41
N LYS A 2 -25.16 -20.51 16.46
CA LYS A 2 -24.59 -19.19 16.78
C LYS A 2 -23.32 -18.95 15.94
N LEU A 3 -23.45 -18.25 14.82
CA LEU A 3 -22.33 -17.78 13.99
C LEU A 3 -21.77 -16.35 14.28
N PRO A 4 -21.98 -15.65 15.42
CA PRO A 4 -21.34 -14.35 15.66
C PRO A 4 -19.95 -14.42 16.35
N ASN A 5 -19.51 -15.58 16.83
CA ASN A 5 -18.25 -15.69 17.60
C ASN A 5 -16.99 -16.02 16.77
N PHE A 6 -17.12 -16.62 15.59
CA PHE A 6 -15.95 -17.03 14.81
C PHE A 6 -15.28 -15.86 14.08
N LEU A 7 -16.07 -15.02 13.43
CA LEU A 7 -15.59 -13.81 12.73
C LEU A 7 -15.04 -12.75 13.70
N SER A 8 -15.67 -12.58 14.86
CA SER A 8 -15.20 -11.66 15.89
C SER A 8 -13.88 -12.15 16.53
N PHE A 9 -13.74 -13.47 16.74
CA PHE A 9 -12.51 -14.09 17.21
C PHE A 9 -11.38 -14.01 16.18
N PHE A 10 -11.65 -14.27 14.90
CA PHE A 10 -10.66 -14.10 13.84
C PHE A 10 -10.25 -12.64 13.68
N LYS A 11 -11.21 -11.71 13.74
CA LYS A 11 -10.95 -10.27 13.64
C LYS A 11 -10.13 -9.76 14.83
N SER A 12 -10.44 -10.22 16.06
CA SER A 12 -9.65 -9.85 17.23
C SER A 12 -8.24 -10.42 17.11
N LYS A 13 -8.09 -11.73 16.88
CA LYS A 13 -6.78 -12.40 16.76
C LYS A 13 -5.91 -11.82 15.64
N PHE A 14 -6.48 -11.56 14.47
CA PHE A 14 -5.77 -10.96 13.34
C PHE A 14 -5.38 -9.50 13.62
N SER A 15 -6.26 -8.72 14.26
CA SER A 15 -5.93 -7.36 14.68
C SER A 15 -4.82 -7.34 15.72
N THR A 16 -4.83 -8.27 16.68
CA THR A 16 -3.77 -8.41 17.69
C THR A 16 -2.46 -8.82 17.02
N TRP A 17 -2.50 -9.76 16.08
CA TRP A 17 -1.33 -10.20 15.31
C TRP A 17 -0.68 -9.06 14.51
N LEU A 18 -1.47 -8.30 13.75
CA LEU A 18 -0.98 -7.13 13.01
C LEU A 18 -0.36 -6.07 13.94
N LYS A 19 -1.00 -5.82 15.09
CA LYS A 19 -0.43 -4.90 16.09
C LYS A 19 0.88 -5.43 16.66
N CYS A 20 1.02 -6.74 16.89
CA CYS A 20 2.27 -7.32 17.38
C CYS A 20 3.41 -7.10 16.38
N GLU A 21 3.16 -7.35 15.09
CA GLU A 21 4.14 -7.11 14.03
C GLU A 21 4.54 -5.62 13.97
N MET A 22 3.56 -4.70 13.87
CA MET A 22 3.83 -3.26 13.79
C MET A 22 4.63 -2.71 14.99
N TYR A 23 4.47 -3.29 16.18
CA TYR A 23 5.14 -2.83 17.40
C TYR A 23 6.42 -3.60 17.75
N ALA A 24 6.79 -4.64 16.99
CA ALA A 24 7.97 -5.46 17.28
C ALA A 24 9.27 -4.62 17.27
N ILE A 25 9.56 -3.92 16.17
CA ILE A 25 10.77 -3.08 16.05
C ILE A 25 10.72 -1.88 17.01
N PRO A 26 9.62 -1.09 17.07
CA PRO A 26 9.53 0.03 18.00
C PRO A 26 9.78 -0.39 19.46
N LEU A 27 9.21 -1.52 19.89
CA LEU A 27 9.38 -2.01 21.25
C LEU A 27 10.79 -2.54 21.50
N ALA A 28 11.37 -3.28 20.55
CA ALA A 28 12.74 -3.79 20.66
C ALA A 28 13.74 -2.64 20.83
N LEU A 29 13.62 -1.60 19.99
CA LEU A 29 14.46 -0.41 20.05
C LEU A 29 14.29 0.36 21.36
N LEU A 30 13.05 0.53 21.83
CA LEU A 30 12.79 1.19 23.10
C LEU A 30 13.36 0.41 24.29
N VAL A 31 13.16 -0.91 24.34
CA VAL A 31 13.67 -1.76 25.43
C VAL A 31 15.20 -1.78 25.45
N TYR A 32 15.84 -1.81 24.29
CA TYR A 32 17.28 -1.81 24.19
C TYR A 32 17.91 -0.49 24.67
N VAL A 33 17.33 0.64 24.28
CA VAL A 33 17.83 1.97 24.60
C VAL A 33 17.44 2.41 26.03
N SER A 34 16.35 1.89 26.57
CA SER A 34 15.81 2.32 27.87
C SER A 34 16.80 2.07 29.01
N PRO A 35 16.99 3.04 29.92
CA PRO A 35 17.76 2.84 31.14
C PRO A 35 17.12 1.89 32.15
N LEU A 36 15.82 1.63 32.03
CA LEU A 36 15.08 0.76 32.94
C LEU A 36 15.27 -0.73 32.61
N PRO A 37 15.08 -1.63 33.59
CA PRO A 37 15.06 -3.06 33.34
C PRO A 37 14.05 -3.43 32.24
N PRO A 38 14.34 -4.43 31.37
CA PRO A 38 13.54 -4.70 30.18
C PRO A 38 12.04 -4.90 30.44
N LEU A 39 11.68 -5.69 31.46
CA LEU A 39 10.26 -5.92 31.83
C LEU A 39 9.60 -4.68 32.42
N SER A 40 10.32 -3.88 33.20
CA SER A 40 9.83 -2.62 33.75
C SER A 40 9.54 -1.61 32.62
N THR A 41 10.40 -1.58 31.61
CA THR A 41 10.19 -0.79 30.39
C THR A 41 8.93 -1.23 29.65
N VAL A 42 8.70 -2.54 29.46
CA VAL A 42 7.48 -3.06 28.83
C VAL A 42 6.22 -2.68 29.62
N ASN A 43 6.25 -2.82 30.96
CA ASN A 43 5.13 -2.45 31.82
C ASN A 43 4.83 -0.94 31.75
N PHE A 44 5.86 -0.10 31.75
CA PHE A 44 5.72 1.34 31.60
C PHE A 44 5.06 1.71 30.27
N VAL A 45 5.54 1.11 29.17
CA VAL A 45 4.98 1.35 27.83
C VAL A 45 3.54 0.85 27.73
N ARG A 46 3.23 -0.31 28.31
CA ARG A 46 1.87 -0.87 28.37
C ARG A 46 0.91 0.10 29.04
N GLU A 47 1.26 0.59 30.23
CA GLU A 47 0.40 1.51 31.00
C GLU A 47 0.27 2.87 30.33
N ARG A 48 1.37 3.39 29.78
CA ARG A 48 1.42 4.75 29.25
C ARG A 48 0.87 4.90 27.84
N LEU A 49 1.11 3.92 26.97
CA LEU A 49 0.60 3.89 25.59
C LEU A 49 -0.73 3.11 25.47
N ARG A 50 -1.26 2.56 26.57
CA ARG A 50 -2.50 1.77 26.62
C ARG A 50 -2.51 0.62 25.62
N LEU A 51 -1.39 -0.11 25.54
CA LEU A 51 -1.24 -1.25 24.62
C LEU A 51 -1.88 -2.51 25.23
N SER A 52 -3.22 -2.60 25.15
CA SER A 52 -3.99 -3.73 25.70
C SER A 52 -3.68 -5.08 25.06
N PHE A 53 -3.04 -5.09 23.88
CA PHE A 53 -2.67 -6.34 23.21
C PHE A 53 -1.53 -7.11 23.92
N LEU A 54 -0.78 -6.46 24.81
CA LEU A 54 0.33 -7.07 25.54
C LEU A 54 -0.13 -8.09 26.60
N ASP A 55 -1.40 -8.08 26.98
CA ASP A 55 -1.95 -8.99 28.00
C ASP A 55 -2.26 -10.38 27.42
N ASP A 56 -2.58 -10.47 26.12
CA ASP A 56 -2.94 -11.71 25.42
C ASP A 56 -1.74 -12.45 24.82
N LYS A 57 -0.84 -12.95 25.68
CA LYS A 57 0.39 -13.67 25.28
C LYS A 57 0.17 -14.87 24.36
N ALA A 58 -1.01 -15.50 24.40
CA ALA A 58 -1.37 -16.62 23.54
C ALA A 58 -1.50 -16.24 22.05
N ASN A 59 -1.77 -14.96 21.75
CA ASN A 59 -2.03 -14.47 20.40
C ASN A 59 -0.86 -13.69 19.79
N PHE A 60 0.32 -13.74 20.42
CA PHE A 60 1.52 -13.11 19.87
C PHE A 60 1.93 -13.75 18.54
N SER A 61 2.37 -12.92 17.60
CA SER A 61 3.02 -13.39 16.39
C SER A 61 4.33 -14.12 16.73
N GLY A 62 4.83 -14.96 15.80
CA GLY A 62 6.08 -15.71 16.02
C GLY A 62 7.25 -14.79 16.35
N ARG A 63 7.43 -13.72 15.56
CA ARG A 63 8.45 -12.68 15.78
C ARG A 63 8.27 -11.96 17.12
N PHE A 64 7.04 -11.60 17.48
CA PHE A 64 6.78 -10.90 18.75
C PHE A 64 6.99 -11.81 19.97
N ARG A 65 6.73 -13.11 19.84
CA ARG A 65 7.03 -14.11 20.87
C ARG A 65 8.53 -14.24 21.08
N GLU A 66 9.31 -14.31 20.00
CA GLU A 66 10.77 -14.33 20.05
C GLU A 66 11.32 -13.07 20.73
N LEU A 67 10.85 -11.88 20.33
CA LEU A 67 11.19 -10.62 21.01
C LEU A 67 10.90 -10.70 22.52
N PHE A 68 9.72 -11.19 22.91
CA PHE A 68 9.36 -11.28 24.32
C PHE A 68 10.22 -12.27 25.11
N GLU A 69 10.65 -13.37 24.49
CA GLU A 69 11.61 -14.31 25.06
C GLU A 69 12.99 -13.66 25.24
N VAL A 70 13.49 -12.94 24.23
CA VAL A 70 14.75 -12.20 24.33
C VAL A 70 14.67 -11.13 25.43
N ILE A 71 13.55 -10.42 25.56
CA ILE A 71 13.33 -9.45 26.65
C ILE A 71 13.42 -10.13 28.02
N LYS A 72 12.80 -11.30 28.20
CA LYS A 72 12.89 -12.07 29.45
C LYS A 72 14.31 -12.53 29.73
N HIS A 73 14.99 -13.09 28.74
CA HIS A 73 16.39 -13.52 28.89
C HIS A 73 17.28 -12.34 29.30
N THR A 74 17.15 -11.21 28.62
CA THR A 74 17.88 -9.96 28.93
C THR A 74 17.62 -9.51 30.37
N HIS A 75 16.37 -9.61 30.84
CA HIS A 75 16.03 -9.28 32.23
C HIS A 75 16.66 -10.23 33.24
N ILE A 76 16.63 -11.54 32.98
CA ILE A 76 17.18 -12.57 33.89
C ILE A 76 18.71 -12.49 33.95
N TYR A 77 19.38 -12.33 32.80
CA TYR A 77 20.84 -12.30 32.72
C TYR A 77 21.45 -10.95 33.10
N GLY A 78 20.64 -9.88 33.22
CA GLY A 78 21.12 -8.54 33.56
C GLY A 78 22.07 -7.92 32.54
N SER A 79 22.14 -8.47 31.32
CA SER A 79 23.02 -8.00 30.25
C SER A 79 22.20 -7.46 29.08
N ARG A 80 22.64 -6.36 28.46
CA ARG A 80 22.01 -5.78 27.27
C ARG A 80 22.39 -6.48 25.96
N LYS A 81 23.42 -7.32 25.96
CA LYS A 81 23.94 -8.01 24.77
C LYS A 81 22.88 -8.79 23.97
N PRO A 82 21.94 -9.53 24.59
CA PRO A 82 20.93 -10.27 23.82
C PRO A 82 19.99 -9.34 23.05
N MET A 83 19.62 -8.19 23.63
CA MET A 83 18.81 -7.18 22.93
C MET A 83 19.59 -6.48 21.82
N GLU A 84 20.88 -6.17 22.05
CA GLU A 84 21.76 -5.60 21.02
C GLU A 84 21.82 -6.51 19.79
N GLN A 85 22.13 -7.79 20.01
CA GLN A 85 22.19 -8.81 18.96
C GLN A 85 20.85 -8.96 18.25
N TYR A 86 19.73 -8.93 18.98
CA TYR A 86 18.40 -9.02 18.39
C TYR A 86 18.10 -7.81 17.50
N VAL A 87 18.34 -6.58 17.98
CA VAL A 87 18.08 -5.35 17.22
C VAL A 87 18.97 -5.26 16.00
N ASP A 88 20.26 -5.58 16.13
CA ASP A 88 21.20 -5.60 15.00
C ASP A 88 20.82 -6.68 13.97
N ARG A 89 20.40 -7.86 14.42
CA ARG A 89 19.90 -8.92 13.53
C ARG A 89 18.64 -8.48 12.78
N VAL A 90 17.63 -7.95 13.48
CA VAL A 90 16.36 -7.54 12.84
C VAL A 90 16.59 -6.39 11.85
N LEU A 91 17.43 -5.41 12.19
CA LEU A 91 17.76 -4.34 11.25
C LEU A 91 18.63 -4.83 10.09
N GLY A 92 19.54 -5.76 10.33
CA GLY A 92 20.33 -6.41 9.29
C GLY A 92 19.47 -7.26 8.36
N GLU A 93 18.47 -7.98 8.89
CA GLU A 93 17.48 -8.72 8.13
C GLU A 93 16.64 -7.78 7.27
N LEU A 94 16.18 -6.64 7.80
CA LEU A 94 15.46 -5.64 7.03
C LEU A 94 16.33 -5.03 5.93
N GLU A 95 17.59 -4.69 6.23
CA GLU A 95 18.54 -4.22 5.22
C GLU A 95 18.76 -5.28 4.12
N GLY A 96 18.88 -6.55 4.48
CA GLY A 96 18.95 -7.66 3.51
C GLY A 96 17.66 -7.86 2.71
N GLU A 97 16.49 -7.72 3.35
CA GLU A 97 15.18 -7.73 2.70
C GLU A 97 15.07 -6.58 1.69
N LEU A 98 15.69 -5.41 1.93
CA LEU A 98 15.74 -4.30 0.97
C LEU A 98 16.50 -4.65 -0.32
N ASP A 99 17.55 -5.45 -0.19
CA ASP A 99 18.38 -5.88 -1.33
C ASP A 99 17.64 -6.90 -2.18
N VAL A 100 16.90 -7.80 -1.55
CA VAL A 100 16.02 -8.77 -2.24
C VAL A 100 14.69 -8.14 -2.67
N ALA A 101 14.30 -7.00 -2.09
CA ALA A 101 13.03 -6.34 -2.38
C ALA A 101 12.89 -6.00 -3.86
N ASP A 102 13.95 -5.63 -4.58
CA ASP A 102 13.83 -5.33 -6.01
C ASP A 102 13.34 -6.57 -6.81
N TYR A 103 13.83 -7.75 -6.47
CA TYR A 103 13.39 -9.01 -7.06
C TYR A 103 11.95 -9.34 -6.67
N ASN A 104 11.62 -9.28 -5.38
CA ASN A 104 10.28 -9.60 -4.89
C ASN A 104 9.22 -8.62 -5.41
N LEU A 105 9.53 -7.32 -5.44
CA LEU A 105 8.66 -6.28 -5.96
C LEU A 105 8.43 -6.45 -7.47
N SER A 106 9.48 -6.78 -8.23
CA SER A 106 9.35 -7.09 -9.66
C SER A 106 8.46 -8.31 -9.91
N ASN A 107 8.61 -9.37 -9.10
CA ASN A 107 7.78 -10.57 -9.20
C ASN A 107 6.31 -10.29 -8.88
N VAL A 108 6.03 -9.56 -7.79
CA VAL A 108 4.66 -9.20 -7.42
C VAL A 108 4.02 -8.32 -8.49
N TYR A 109 4.78 -7.36 -9.02
CA TYR A 109 4.31 -6.52 -10.12
C TYR A 109 4.00 -7.35 -11.37
N SER A 110 4.91 -8.24 -11.76
CA SER A 110 4.74 -9.14 -12.91
C SER A 110 3.52 -10.05 -12.73
N MET A 111 3.27 -10.55 -11.52
CA MET A 111 2.09 -11.35 -11.22
C MET A 111 0.79 -10.58 -11.40
N VAL A 112 0.68 -9.36 -10.88
CA VAL A 112 -0.54 -8.57 -11.11
C VAL A 112 -0.66 -8.19 -12.57
N SER A 113 0.46 -7.86 -13.22
CA SER A 113 0.49 -7.50 -14.63
C SER A 113 -0.05 -8.61 -15.53
N LEU A 114 0.25 -9.87 -15.20
CA LEU A 114 -0.33 -11.03 -15.89
C LEU A 114 -1.87 -11.00 -15.91
N PHE A 115 -2.51 -10.56 -14.82
CA PHE A 115 -3.97 -10.51 -14.72
C PHE A 115 -4.58 -9.20 -15.24
N THR A 116 -3.85 -8.10 -15.27
CA THR A 116 -4.35 -6.79 -15.75
C THR A 116 -4.13 -6.55 -17.25
N THR A 117 -3.10 -7.15 -17.84
CA THR A 117 -2.76 -6.97 -19.27
C THR A 117 -2.63 -8.28 -20.03
N LEU A 118 -1.70 -9.16 -19.67
CA LEU A 118 -1.32 -10.28 -20.55
C LEU A 118 -2.42 -11.32 -20.74
N LEU A 119 -2.98 -11.88 -19.66
CA LEU A 119 -4.04 -12.88 -19.76
C LEU A 119 -5.32 -12.30 -20.38
N PRO A 120 -5.81 -11.12 -19.96
CA PRO A 120 -6.99 -10.55 -20.58
C PRO A 120 -6.80 -10.28 -22.06
N THR A 121 -5.66 -9.73 -22.48
CA THR A 121 -5.44 -9.43 -23.90
C THR A 121 -5.36 -10.70 -24.75
N LEU A 122 -4.66 -11.74 -24.30
CA LEU A 122 -4.58 -13.03 -25.02
C LEU A 122 -5.94 -13.75 -25.08
N ILE A 123 -6.64 -13.84 -23.95
CA ILE A 123 -7.91 -14.55 -23.85
C ILE A 123 -9.00 -13.81 -24.61
N VAL A 124 -9.10 -12.48 -24.46
CA VAL A 124 -10.11 -11.68 -25.13
C VAL A 124 -9.85 -11.63 -26.64
N SER A 125 -8.61 -11.41 -27.08
CA SER A 125 -8.30 -11.38 -28.53
C SER A 125 -8.58 -12.69 -29.25
N THR A 126 -8.51 -13.84 -28.56
CA THR A 126 -8.81 -15.14 -29.14
C THR A 126 -10.31 -15.48 -29.03
N LEU A 127 -10.90 -15.33 -27.86
CA LEU A 127 -12.31 -15.68 -27.63
C LEU A 127 -13.28 -14.81 -28.43
N VAL A 128 -12.93 -13.56 -28.71
CA VAL A 128 -13.76 -12.65 -29.52
C VAL A 128 -14.12 -13.25 -30.90
N PHE A 129 -13.24 -14.05 -31.50
CA PHE A 129 -13.48 -14.69 -32.80
C PHE A 129 -14.13 -16.08 -32.70
N ILE A 130 -14.47 -16.53 -31.49
CA ILE A 130 -15.17 -17.80 -31.22
C ILE A 130 -16.55 -17.52 -30.65
N ASP A 131 -16.60 -16.74 -29.56
CA ASP A 131 -17.79 -16.28 -28.86
C ASP A 131 -17.50 -14.94 -28.15
N ALA A 132 -18.02 -13.85 -28.72
CA ALA A 132 -17.82 -12.49 -28.22
C ALA A 132 -18.38 -12.30 -26.81
N SER A 133 -19.48 -12.99 -26.47
CA SER A 133 -20.11 -12.87 -25.15
C SER A 133 -19.23 -13.47 -24.04
N SER A 134 -18.61 -14.63 -24.30
CA SER A 134 -17.66 -15.27 -23.40
C SER A 134 -16.38 -14.45 -23.23
N ALA A 135 -15.96 -13.72 -24.26
CA ALA A 135 -14.78 -12.85 -24.18
C ALA A 135 -14.98 -11.70 -23.18
N VAL A 136 -16.13 -11.01 -23.23
CA VAL A 136 -16.47 -9.93 -22.29
C VAL A 136 -16.56 -10.46 -20.86
N ASN A 137 -17.23 -11.60 -20.66
CA ASN A 137 -17.37 -12.22 -19.34
C ASN A 137 -16.01 -12.62 -18.75
N SER A 138 -15.11 -13.14 -19.59
CA SER A 138 -13.75 -13.50 -19.20
C SER A 138 -12.90 -12.28 -18.85
N ALA A 139 -13.04 -11.18 -19.60
CA ALA A 139 -12.38 -9.91 -19.28
C ALA A 139 -12.82 -9.38 -17.90
N LEU A 140 -14.13 -9.37 -17.64
CA LEU A 140 -14.70 -8.96 -16.34
C LEU A 140 -14.19 -9.85 -15.19
N MET A 141 -14.19 -11.17 -15.39
CA MET A 141 -13.70 -12.12 -14.39
C MET A 141 -12.22 -11.89 -14.08
N LEU A 142 -11.37 -11.70 -15.10
CA LEU A 142 -9.95 -11.45 -14.93
C LEU A 142 -9.68 -10.11 -14.24
N SER A 143 -10.41 -9.04 -14.60
CA SER A 143 -10.31 -7.75 -13.92
C SER A 143 -10.73 -7.83 -12.45
N PHE A 144 -11.75 -8.63 -12.12
CA PHE A 144 -12.12 -8.87 -10.73
C PHE A 144 -11.05 -9.65 -9.95
N ILE A 145 -10.47 -10.69 -10.57
CA ILE A 145 -9.35 -11.44 -10.00
C ILE A 145 -8.14 -10.53 -9.79
N ALA A 146 -7.84 -9.62 -10.73
CA ALA A 146 -6.75 -8.67 -10.60
C ALA A 146 -6.87 -7.79 -9.33
N VAL A 147 -8.08 -7.36 -8.98
CA VAL A 147 -8.32 -6.62 -7.71
C VAL A 147 -7.97 -7.49 -6.50
N ILE A 148 -8.32 -8.77 -6.50
CA ILE A 148 -7.99 -9.69 -5.39
C ILE A 148 -6.48 -9.93 -5.31
N VAL A 149 -5.85 -10.22 -6.45
CA VAL A 149 -4.40 -10.48 -6.56
C VAL A 149 -3.58 -9.24 -6.18
N SER A 150 -4.11 -8.03 -6.36
CA SER A 150 -3.44 -6.78 -5.97
C SER A 150 -3.08 -6.68 -4.48
N PHE A 151 -3.73 -7.48 -3.61
CA PHE A 151 -3.41 -7.56 -2.19
C PHE A 151 -2.17 -8.40 -1.87
N ILE A 152 -1.61 -9.14 -2.83
CA ILE A 152 -0.38 -9.93 -2.63
C ILE A 152 0.79 -9.05 -2.18
N GLY A 153 0.81 -7.76 -2.55
CA GLY A 153 1.84 -6.82 -2.10
C GLY A 153 1.99 -6.71 -0.57
N LEU A 154 0.94 -7.05 0.19
CA LEU A 154 1.00 -7.11 1.66
C LEU A 154 1.92 -8.21 2.20
N THR A 155 2.20 -9.25 1.42
CA THR A 155 3.06 -10.37 1.84
C THR A 155 4.55 -10.06 1.68
N VAL A 156 4.89 -9.14 0.79
CA VAL A 156 6.28 -8.78 0.47
C VAL A 156 6.74 -7.55 1.24
N TYR A 157 5.83 -6.60 1.53
CA TYR A 157 6.20 -5.39 2.25
C TYR A 157 6.37 -5.67 3.75
N PRO A 158 7.50 -5.29 4.39
CA PRO A 158 7.69 -5.48 5.82
C PRO A 158 6.67 -4.65 6.61
N SER A 159 5.76 -5.35 7.28
CA SER A 159 4.61 -4.75 7.97
C SER A 159 4.98 -3.77 9.09
N GLU A 160 6.19 -3.90 9.64
CA GLU A 160 6.77 -3.07 10.69
C GLU A 160 7.11 -1.65 10.20
N VAL A 161 7.26 -1.52 8.88
CA VAL A 161 7.62 -0.27 8.19
C VAL A 161 6.40 0.33 7.48
N SER A 162 5.24 -0.29 7.63
CA SER A 162 3.99 0.19 7.03
C SER A 162 3.55 1.52 7.65
N PHE A 163 3.01 2.40 6.81
CA PHE A 163 2.44 3.65 7.27
C PHE A 163 1.05 3.43 7.90
N SER A 164 0.77 4.17 8.97
CA SER A 164 -0.54 4.13 9.63
C SER A 164 -1.64 4.52 8.65
N PRO A 165 -2.77 3.79 8.60
CA PRO A 165 -3.82 4.05 7.62
C PRO A 165 -4.39 5.46 7.77
N PRO A 166 -4.75 6.13 6.66
CA PRO A 166 -5.45 7.40 6.70
C PRO A 166 -6.86 7.26 7.33
N PRO A 167 -7.41 8.33 7.90
CA PRO A 167 -8.71 8.29 8.56
C PRO A 167 -9.84 7.96 7.57
N ILE A 168 -10.78 7.12 8.00
CA ILE A 168 -11.86 6.60 7.15
C ILE A 168 -12.76 7.69 6.54
N ARG A 169 -12.79 8.87 7.18
CA ARG A 169 -13.54 10.05 6.72
C ARG A 169 -13.07 10.53 5.35
N ILE A 170 -11.81 10.28 4.98
CA ILE A 170 -11.27 10.66 3.67
C ILE A 170 -11.97 9.89 2.55
N TYR A 171 -12.49 8.68 2.79
CA TYR A 171 -13.18 7.90 1.76
C TYR A 171 -14.65 8.29 1.56
N LEU A 172 -15.20 9.19 2.39
CA LEU A 172 -16.59 9.64 2.24
C LEU A 172 -16.84 10.31 0.90
N PHE A 173 -15.82 10.88 0.26
CA PHE A 173 -15.96 11.47 -1.07
C PHE A 173 -16.33 10.45 -2.16
N PHE A 174 -16.04 9.15 -1.97
CA PHE A 174 -16.50 8.11 -2.89
C PHE A 174 -18.02 7.89 -2.85
N LEU A 175 -18.73 8.38 -1.82
CA LEU A 175 -20.20 8.39 -1.83
C LEU A 175 -20.78 9.32 -2.90
N LEU A 176 -19.97 10.24 -3.46
CA LEU A 176 -20.37 11.09 -4.57
C LEU A 176 -20.33 10.37 -5.93
N THR A 177 -19.63 9.23 -6.03
CA THR A 177 -19.52 8.44 -7.27
C THR A 177 -20.87 8.08 -7.90
N PRO A 178 -21.87 7.51 -7.19
CA PRO A 178 -23.17 7.22 -7.80
C PRO A 178 -23.90 8.47 -8.30
N LEU A 179 -23.80 9.59 -7.57
CA LEU A 179 -24.41 10.85 -8.00
C LEU A 179 -23.75 11.38 -9.28
N LEU A 180 -22.42 11.33 -9.35
CA LEU A 180 -21.66 11.72 -10.54
C LEU A 180 -21.93 10.80 -11.74
N TYR A 181 -22.11 9.50 -11.51
CA TYR A 181 -22.42 8.53 -12.55
C TYR A 181 -23.70 8.88 -13.32
N PHE A 182 -24.75 9.37 -12.63
CA PHE A 182 -25.99 9.78 -13.29
C PHE A 182 -25.90 11.12 -14.04
N ILE A 183 -24.95 11.98 -13.67
CA ILE A 183 -24.80 13.31 -14.28
C ILE A 183 -23.87 13.29 -15.50
N MET A 184 -22.88 12.40 -15.51
CA MET A 184 -21.84 12.40 -16.55
C MET A 184 -22.38 11.85 -17.88
N PRO A 185 -22.30 12.63 -18.99
CA PRO A 185 -22.82 12.21 -20.30
C PRO A 185 -21.84 11.38 -21.13
N THR A 186 -20.62 11.12 -20.62
CA THR A 186 -19.55 10.42 -21.37
C THR A 186 -19.85 8.93 -21.56
N GLU A 187 -19.13 8.24 -22.44
CA GLU A 187 -19.19 6.77 -22.56
C GLU A 187 -18.50 6.06 -21.38
N THR A 188 -17.49 6.72 -20.80
CA THR A 188 -16.71 6.25 -19.64
C THR A 188 -17.22 6.87 -18.33
N ARG A 189 -18.53 6.71 -18.05
CA ARG A 189 -19.21 7.40 -16.92
C ARG A 189 -18.67 6.95 -15.57
N LEU A 190 -18.47 5.65 -15.39
CA LEU A 190 -17.98 5.06 -14.16
C LEU A 190 -16.55 5.53 -13.90
N LEU A 191 -15.65 5.36 -14.87
CA LEU A 191 -14.25 5.75 -14.72
C LEU A 191 -14.10 7.26 -14.45
N ALA A 192 -14.87 8.10 -15.15
CA ALA A 192 -14.90 9.55 -14.92
C ALA A 192 -15.47 9.92 -13.53
N SER A 193 -16.54 9.25 -13.11
CA SER A 193 -17.13 9.51 -11.78
C SER A 193 -16.18 9.11 -10.64
N VAL A 194 -15.46 7.99 -10.79
CA VAL A 194 -14.47 7.52 -9.82
C VAL A 194 -13.24 8.43 -9.81
N SER A 195 -12.76 8.87 -10.98
CA SER A 195 -11.60 9.76 -11.06
C SER A 195 -11.90 11.11 -10.38
N ILE A 196 -13.05 11.73 -10.66
CA ILE A 196 -13.47 12.99 -10.04
C ILE A 196 -13.65 12.83 -8.53
N ALA A 197 -14.36 11.78 -8.09
CA ALA A 197 -14.57 11.50 -6.66
C ALA A 197 -13.25 11.20 -5.92
N SER A 198 -12.23 10.71 -6.62
CA SER A 198 -10.92 10.43 -6.04
C SER A 198 -10.06 11.68 -5.80
N ILE A 199 -10.36 12.84 -6.41
CA ILE A 199 -9.54 14.06 -6.28
C ILE A 199 -9.41 14.53 -4.82
N PRO A 200 -10.51 14.76 -4.07
CA PRO A 200 -10.40 15.23 -2.69
C PRO A 200 -9.72 14.17 -1.79
N SER A 201 -10.05 12.90 -2.02
CA SER A 201 -9.45 11.75 -1.33
C SER A 201 -7.94 11.68 -1.56
N CYS A 202 -7.48 11.89 -2.79
CA CYS A 202 -6.07 11.93 -3.17
C CYS A 202 -5.33 13.06 -2.46
N ILE A 203 -5.88 14.28 -2.46
CA ILE A 203 -5.26 15.44 -1.79
C ILE A 203 -5.12 15.19 -0.28
N LEU A 204 -6.19 14.75 0.38
CA LEU A 204 -6.17 14.52 1.83
C LEU A 204 -5.26 13.35 2.23
N THR A 205 -5.26 12.25 1.46
CA THR A 205 -4.33 11.13 1.69
C THR A 205 -2.88 11.54 1.46
N PHE A 206 -2.60 12.37 0.45
CA PHE A 206 -1.27 12.94 0.24
C PHE A 206 -0.83 13.85 1.39
N MET A 207 -1.71 14.72 1.88
CA MET A 207 -1.42 15.56 3.05
C MET A 207 -1.13 14.71 4.29
N HIS A 208 -1.90 13.64 4.51
CA HIS A 208 -1.69 12.72 5.62
C HIS A 208 -0.34 12.00 5.51
N LEU A 209 0.00 11.48 4.33
CA LEU A 209 1.28 10.84 4.05
C LEU A 209 2.45 11.80 4.26
N LYS A 210 2.34 13.03 3.72
CA LYS A 210 3.35 14.08 3.89
C LYS A 210 3.56 14.43 5.36
N HIS A 211 2.49 14.47 6.15
CA HIS A 211 2.59 14.70 7.59
C HIS A 211 3.39 13.59 8.29
N GLN A 212 3.11 12.32 7.99
CA GLN A 212 3.85 11.19 8.59
C GLN A 212 5.33 11.15 8.18
N ILE A 213 5.66 11.47 6.93
CA ILE A 213 7.06 11.57 6.47
C ILE A 213 7.78 12.72 7.17
N ASN A 214 7.13 13.89 7.28
CA ASN A 214 7.68 15.04 7.98
C ASN A 214 7.88 14.74 9.47
N GLU A 215 6.96 13.99 10.09
CA GLU A 215 7.09 13.53 11.48
C GLU A 215 8.39 12.74 11.67
N LEU A 216 8.70 11.77 10.81
CA LEU A 216 9.97 11.03 10.88
C LEU A 216 11.20 11.95 10.75
N LYS A 217 11.16 12.91 9.83
CA LYS A 217 12.26 13.85 9.59
C LYS A 217 12.45 14.81 10.76
N ASP A 218 11.36 15.33 11.29
CA ASP A 218 11.37 16.27 12.42
C ASP A 218 11.88 15.57 13.68
N GLU A 219 11.46 14.33 13.93
CA GLU A 219 11.95 13.56 15.07
C GLU A 219 13.43 13.23 14.94
N LEU A 220 13.91 12.92 13.74
CA LEU A 220 15.34 12.71 13.50
C LEU A 220 16.15 13.99 13.75
N ARG A 221 15.56 15.15 13.46
CA ARG A 221 16.15 16.45 13.76
C ARG A 221 16.20 16.69 15.26
N ILE A 222 15.09 16.42 15.95
CA ILE A 222 14.98 16.51 17.41
C ILE A 222 16.05 15.64 18.06
N VAL A 223 16.11 14.34 17.70
CA VAL A 223 17.13 13.38 18.17
C VAL A 223 18.55 13.94 18.09
N ARG A 224 18.91 14.50 16.92
CA ARG A 224 20.26 15.05 16.70
C ARG A 224 20.51 16.29 17.53
N THR A 225 19.51 17.15 17.68
CA THR A 225 19.61 18.34 18.52
C THR A 225 19.78 17.97 20.00
N PHE A 226 19.07 16.94 20.48
CA PHE A 226 19.22 16.37 21.83
C PHE A 226 20.66 15.87 22.09
N ILE A 227 21.29 15.21 21.11
CA ILE A 227 22.69 14.76 21.23
C ILE A 227 23.66 15.93 21.28
N SER A 228 23.42 16.97 20.47
CA SER A 228 24.31 18.13 20.37
C SER A 228 24.18 19.11 21.54
N SER A 229 23.10 19.06 22.31
CA SER A 229 22.89 20.00 23.41
C SER A 229 23.77 19.66 24.61
N PRO A 230 24.57 20.62 25.13
CA PRO A 230 25.48 20.39 26.24
C PRO A 230 24.77 20.31 27.61
N LEU A 231 23.58 20.89 27.73
CA LEU A 231 22.76 20.97 28.94
C LEU A 231 21.49 20.12 28.80
N ASN A 232 20.69 20.03 29.88
CA ASN A 232 19.42 19.30 29.89
C ASN A 232 18.62 19.58 28.60
N PRO A 233 18.43 18.57 27.76
CA PRO A 233 17.96 18.80 26.40
C PRO A 233 16.48 19.23 26.34
N PHE A 234 15.73 19.13 27.44
CA PHE A 234 14.39 19.72 27.53
C PHE A 234 14.42 21.24 27.74
N SER A 235 15.43 21.76 28.45
CA SER A 235 15.55 23.20 28.66
C SER A 235 16.00 23.91 27.38
N SER A 236 16.89 23.28 26.60
CA SER A 236 17.36 23.79 25.31
C SER A 236 16.25 23.87 24.26
N MET A 237 15.33 22.91 24.24
CA MET A 237 14.18 22.92 23.32
C MET A 237 12.94 23.65 23.83
N LYS A 238 12.89 24.02 25.12
CA LYS A 238 11.69 24.57 25.77
C LYS A 238 10.44 23.67 25.60
N ILE A 239 10.63 22.36 25.51
CA ILE A 239 9.54 21.38 25.36
C ILE A 239 9.26 20.75 26.73
N LYS A 240 7.98 20.71 27.13
CA LYS A 240 7.56 19.96 28.32
C LYS A 240 7.72 18.45 28.06
N PRO A 241 8.36 17.68 28.96
CA PRO A 241 8.57 16.23 28.78
C PRO A 241 7.27 15.46 28.53
N SER A 242 6.17 15.87 29.15
CA SER A 242 4.84 15.26 28.98
C SER A 242 4.24 15.45 27.58
N ASN A 243 4.71 16.44 26.81
CA ASN A 243 4.21 16.70 25.46
C ASN A 243 4.84 15.73 24.45
N LEU A 244 6.05 15.23 24.68
CA LEU A 244 6.72 14.24 23.80
C LEU A 244 5.97 12.91 23.76
N LEU A 245 5.47 12.46 24.92
CA LEU A 245 4.69 11.23 25.02
C LEU A 245 3.34 11.29 24.27
N LYS A 246 2.81 12.50 24.05
CA LYS A 246 1.57 12.71 23.28
C LYS A 246 1.82 12.90 21.79
N LYS A 247 3.10 13.05 21.39
CA LYS A 247 3.48 13.41 20.04
C LYS A 247 3.79 12.16 19.22
N GLY A 248 3.22 12.14 18.03
CA GLY A 248 3.52 11.17 16.98
C GLY A 248 2.34 10.27 16.63
N CYS A 249 2.10 10.09 15.33
CA CYS A 249 1.11 9.18 14.79
C CYS A 249 1.69 7.77 14.57
N LEU A 250 3.01 7.68 14.32
CA LEU A 250 3.68 6.42 14.01
C LEU A 250 4.15 5.68 15.28
N PRO A 251 4.03 4.35 15.35
CA PRO A 251 4.52 3.55 16.48
C PRO A 251 6.01 3.77 16.78
N ILE A 252 6.84 3.85 15.74
CA ILE A 252 8.29 4.09 15.88
C ILE A 252 8.61 5.47 16.46
N VAL A 253 7.88 6.51 16.04
CA VAL A 253 8.05 7.87 16.57
C VAL A 253 7.66 7.90 18.05
N LYS A 254 6.54 7.27 18.41
CA LYS A 254 6.13 7.14 19.82
C LYS A 254 7.18 6.39 20.63
N ALA A 255 7.77 5.33 20.08
CA ALA A 255 8.81 4.58 20.76
C ALA A 255 10.09 5.41 20.97
N VAL A 256 10.51 6.15 19.96
CA VAL A 256 11.66 7.06 20.04
C VAL A 256 11.40 8.18 21.06
N ASN A 257 10.25 8.84 21.01
CA ASN A 257 9.84 9.88 21.97
C ASN A 257 9.77 9.35 23.41
N THR A 258 9.29 8.11 23.59
CA THR A 258 9.26 7.45 24.89
C THR A 258 10.67 7.07 25.36
N GLY A 259 11.53 6.62 24.44
CA GLY A 259 12.95 6.38 24.69
C GLY A 259 13.64 7.66 25.19
N PHE A 260 13.48 8.79 24.49
CA PHE A 260 14.00 10.09 24.95
C PHE A 260 13.51 10.45 26.34
N TYR A 261 12.21 10.30 26.59
CA TYR A 261 11.64 10.59 27.89
C TYR A 261 12.27 9.73 29.01
N LEU A 262 12.45 8.43 28.76
CA LEU A 262 13.02 7.51 29.73
C LEU A 262 14.50 7.75 29.98
N ILE A 263 15.29 7.96 28.91
CA ILE A 263 16.70 8.34 29.01
C ILE A 263 16.79 9.62 29.84
N ALA A 264 16.12 10.69 29.43
CA ALA A 264 16.25 11.96 30.12
C ALA A 264 15.77 11.96 31.59
N LEU A 265 14.88 11.02 31.98
CA LEU A 265 14.38 10.93 33.35
C LEU A 265 15.22 10.01 34.25
N HIS A 266 15.85 8.96 33.70
CA HIS A 266 16.55 7.94 34.49
C HIS A 266 18.04 7.80 34.16
N SER A 267 18.52 8.36 33.04
CA SER A 267 19.92 8.32 32.63
C SER A 267 20.31 9.52 31.75
N GLU A 268 21.15 10.42 32.25
CA GLU A 268 21.71 11.51 31.42
C GLU A 268 22.87 11.05 30.50
N ASP A 269 22.90 9.76 30.15
CA ASP A 269 23.99 9.17 29.38
C ASP A 269 23.89 9.53 27.88
N LYS A 270 24.94 10.20 27.39
CA LYS A 270 25.08 10.57 25.97
C LYS A 270 25.20 9.36 25.04
N GLN A 271 25.71 8.23 25.52
CA GLN A 271 25.83 7.01 24.70
C GLN A 271 24.45 6.43 24.37
N SER A 272 23.52 6.47 25.32
CA SER A 272 22.14 6.01 25.11
C SER A 272 21.41 6.84 24.04
N TYR A 273 21.63 8.16 24.00
CA TYR A 273 21.11 9.01 22.92
C TYR A 273 21.76 8.74 21.55
N SER A 274 23.08 8.51 21.51
CA SER A 274 23.78 8.23 20.26
C SER A 274 23.38 6.87 19.67
N LEU A 275 23.14 5.86 20.52
CA LEU A 275 22.57 4.57 20.13
C LEU A 275 21.18 4.77 19.51
N LEU A 276 20.28 5.48 20.20
CA LEU A 276 18.93 5.78 19.70
C LEU A 276 18.95 6.43 18.31
N ASN A 277 19.83 7.41 18.11
CA ASN A 277 20.02 8.07 16.81
C ASN A 277 20.55 7.11 15.75
N THR A 278 21.50 6.25 16.08
CA THR A 278 22.09 5.30 15.12
C THR A 278 21.01 4.36 14.58
N TYR A 279 20.21 3.78 15.47
CA TYR A 279 19.14 2.87 15.08
C TYR A 279 17.99 3.56 14.35
N PHE A 280 17.56 4.72 14.86
CA PHE A 280 16.50 5.49 14.19
C PHE A 280 16.94 6.00 12.81
N LEU A 281 18.21 6.37 12.65
CA LEU A 281 18.78 6.76 11.36
C LEU A 281 18.82 5.60 10.37
N ARG A 282 19.21 4.39 10.80
CA ARG A 282 19.15 3.19 9.95
C ARG A 282 17.73 2.92 9.48
N TYR A 283 16.77 2.92 10.42
CA TYR A 283 15.34 2.76 10.11
C TYR A 283 14.81 3.82 9.14
N TYR A 284 15.13 5.10 9.37
CA TYR A 284 14.75 6.19 8.48
C TYR A 284 15.35 6.03 7.07
N LYS A 285 16.63 5.69 6.98
CA LYS A 285 17.30 5.43 5.69
C LYS A 285 16.65 4.27 4.94
N PHE A 286 16.30 3.19 5.64
CA PHE A 286 15.58 2.06 5.08
C PHE A 286 14.26 2.51 4.44
N ILE A 287 13.39 3.23 5.17
CA ILE A 287 12.13 3.77 4.63
C ILE A 287 12.37 4.60 3.37
N MET A 288 13.31 5.54 3.44
CA MET A 288 13.54 6.47 2.33
C MET A 288 14.10 5.76 1.10
N ASN A 289 14.95 4.75 1.29
CA ASN A 289 15.49 3.94 0.21
C ASN A 289 14.40 3.05 -0.41
N LEU A 290 13.56 2.41 0.41
CA LEU A 290 12.44 1.59 -0.07
C LEU A 290 11.46 2.43 -0.89
N ARG A 291 11.11 3.62 -0.40
CA ARG A 291 10.25 4.59 -1.14
C ARG A 291 10.88 5.11 -2.42
N ARG A 292 12.22 5.22 -2.46
CA ARG A 292 12.95 5.62 -3.67
C ARG A 292 12.89 4.51 -4.72
N LYS A 293 13.13 3.24 -4.33
CA LYS A 293 13.07 2.07 -5.20
C LYS A 293 11.65 1.87 -5.77
N THR A 294 10.64 1.88 -4.90
CA THR A 294 9.22 1.70 -5.27
C THR A 294 8.61 2.85 -6.08
N ARG A 295 9.31 3.98 -6.26
CA ARG A 295 8.83 5.09 -7.11
C ARG A 295 8.66 4.65 -8.57
N ILE A 296 9.54 3.77 -9.05
CA ILE A 296 9.52 3.28 -10.43
C ILE A 296 8.24 2.47 -10.68
N MET A 297 7.74 1.73 -9.67
CA MET A 297 6.52 0.93 -9.78
C MET A 297 5.25 1.76 -10.03
N LEU A 298 5.22 3.02 -9.55
CA LEU A 298 4.14 3.93 -9.88
C LEU A 298 4.13 4.27 -11.38
N PHE A 299 5.31 4.51 -11.96
CA PHE A 299 5.41 4.77 -13.40
C PHE A 299 5.01 3.55 -14.21
N TYR A 300 5.42 2.35 -13.81
CA TYR A 300 4.99 1.13 -14.47
C TYR A 300 3.47 0.95 -14.39
N SER A 301 2.86 1.17 -13.22
CA SER A 301 1.41 1.05 -13.06
C SER A 301 0.64 2.02 -13.98
N ILE A 302 1.15 3.26 -14.15
CA ILE A 302 0.56 4.24 -15.07
C ILE A 302 0.69 3.78 -16.53
N LEU A 303 1.89 3.34 -16.94
CA LEU A 303 2.14 2.85 -18.30
C LEU A 303 1.30 1.61 -18.61
N GLU A 304 1.23 0.67 -17.68
CA GLU A 304 0.46 -0.55 -17.84
C GLU A 304 -1.05 -0.26 -17.97
N SER A 305 -1.56 0.67 -17.17
CA SER A 305 -2.96 1.07 -17.26
C SER A 305 -3.27 1.70 -18.62
N ALA A 306 -2.36 2.52 -19.15
CA ALA A 306 -2.46 3.07 -20.50
C ALA A 306 -2.42 1.96 -21.56
N MET A 307 -1.44 1.04 -21.49
CA MET A 307 -1.30 -0.06 -22.44
C MET A 307 -2.53 -0.98 -22.45
N SER A 308 -3.00 -1.41 -21.27
CA SER A 308 -4.20 -2.24 -21.13
C SER A 308 -5.41 -1.58 -21.81
N THR A 309 -5.65 -0.31 -21.49
CA THR A 309 -6.77 0.46 -22.05
C THR A 309 -6.64 0.62 -23.56
N GLY A 310 -5.44 0.96 -24.04
CA GLY A 310 -5.18 1.12 -25.47
C GLY A 310 -5.43 -0.16 -26.25
N ILE A 311 -5.04 -1.33 -25.72
CA ILE A 311 -5.27 -2.62 -26.37
C ILE A 311 -6.77 -2.93 -26.46
N TYR A 312 -7.53 -2.72 -25.37
CA TYR A 312 -8.98 -2.94 -25.40
C TYR A 312 -9.70 -2.04 -26.39
N VAL A 313 -9.39 -0.73 -26.39
CA VAL A 313 -10.03 0.21 -27.31
C VAL A 313 -9.67 -0.12 -28.75
N PHE A 314 -8.41 -0.41 -29.03
CA PHE A 314 -7.98 -0.80 -30.37
C PHE A 314 -8.69 -2.06 -30.85
N LEU A 315 -8.84 -3.07 -29.98
CA LEU A 315 -9.56 -4.30 -30.27
C LEU A 315 -11.04 -4.03 -30.57
N ILE A 316 -11.71 -3.16 -29.82
CA ILE A 316 -13.13 -2.87 -30.08
C ILE A 316 -13.30 -2.12 -31.40
N VAL A 317 -12.43 -1.14 -31.68
CA VAL A 317 -12.47 -0.37 -32.94
C VAL A 317 -12.23 -1.28 -34.15
N THR A 318 -11.29 -2.24 -34.06
CA THR A 318 -11.07 -3.20 -35.13
C THR A 318 -12.27 -4.11 -35.34
N LEU A 319 -12.92 -4.58 -34.28
CA LEU A 319 -14.14 -5.38 -34.38
C LEU A 319 -15.31 -4.59 -34.97
N ALA A 320 -15.50 -3.34 -34.55
CA ALA A 320 -16.50 -2.44 -35.11
C ALA A 320 -16.32 -2.30 -36.63
N TYR A 321 -15.08 -2.09 -37.07
CA TYR A 321 -14.75 -2.05 -38.50
C TYR A 321 -15.01 -3.38 -39.22
N LEU A 322 -14.56 -4.51 -38.67
CA LEU A 322 -14.79 -5.82 -39.30
C LEU A 322 -16.28 -6.14 -39.41
N SER A 323 -17.07 -5.80 -38.40
CA SER A 323 -18.52 -6.01 -38.39
C SER A 323 -19.24 -5.21 -39.49
N SER A 324 -18.77 -3.99 -39.80
CA SER A 324 -19.37 -3.15 -40.85
C SER A 324 -19.05 -3.63 -42.28
N GLN A 325 -17.98 -4.41 -42.45
CA GLN A 325 -17.55 -4.98 -43.74
C GLN A 325 -18.10 -6.39 -44.01
N THR A 326 -18.88 -6.97 -43.08
CA THR A 326 -19.39 -8.36 -43.15
C THR A 326 -20.24 -8.68 -44.38
N GLN A 327 -20.77 -7.69 -45.10
CA GLN A 327 -21.49 -7.90 -46.36
C GLN A 327 -20.59 -8.35 -47.54
N VAL A 328 -19.26 -8.25 -47.39
CA VAL A 328 -18.29 -8.53 -48.48
C VAL A 328 -17.49 -9.82 -48.26
N MET A 329 -17.63 -10.48 -47.10
CA MET A 329 -16.81 -11.67 -46.79
C MET A 329 -17.42 -12.97 -47.34
N PRO A 330 -16.64 -13.79 -48.08
CA PRO A 330 -17.11 -15.05 -48.61
C PRO A 330 -17.40 -16.02 -47.46
N SER A 331 -18.60 -16.60 -47.49
CA SER A 331 -19.21 -17.46 -46.46
C SER A 331 -18.57 -18.85 -46.31
N GLY A 332 -17.23 -18.92 -46.30
CA GLY A 332 -16.47 -20.17 -46.25
C GLY A 332 -15.23 -20.15 -45.36
N ILE A 333 -14.88 -19.02 -44.75
CA ILE A 333 -13.79 -18.92 -43.78
C ILE A 333 -14.41 -19.07 -42.39
N GLY A 334 -14.07 -20.14 -41.67
CA GLY A 334 -14.61 -20.47 -40.34
C GLY A 334 -14.22 -19.51 -39.19
N LEU A 335 -14.07 -18.21 -39.49
CA LEU A 335 -13.86 -17.14 -38.52
C LEU A 335 -15.22 -16.49 -38.23
N TYR A 336 -15.63 -16.53 -36.97
CA TYR A 336 -16.81 -15.81 -36.50
C TYR A 336 -16.48 -14.33 -36.35
N ILE A 337 -17.21 -13.47 -37.05
CA ILE A 337 -17.13 -12.01 -36.87
C ILE A 337 -18.29 -11.61 -35.96
N PRO A 338 -18.02 -10.92 -34.83
CA PRO A 338 -19.07 -10.51 -33.90
C PRO A 338 -20.14 -9.64 -34.56
N SER A 339 -21.38 -9.82 -34.12
CA SER A 339 -22.48 -8.97 -34.56
C SER A 339 -22.41 -7.58 -33.90
N THR A 340 -23.11 -6.58 -34.48
CA THR A 340 -23.17 -5.23 -33.90
C THR A 340 -23.73 -5.22 -32.47
N GLN A 341 -24.68 -6.11 -32.15
CA GLN A 341 -25.25 -6.25 -30.81
C GLN A 341 -24.21 -6.74 -29.77
N GLU A 342 -23.29 -7.61 -30.19
CA GLU A 342 -22.22 -8.12 -29.31
C GLU A 342 -21.14 -7.08 -29.08
N ILE A 343 -20.89 -6.22 -30.07
CA ILE A 343 -19.98 -5.09 -29.95
C ILE A 343 -20.56 -4.04 -29.00
N ASP A 344 -21.86 -3.75 -29.10
CA ASP A 344 -22.56 -2.87 -28.14
C ASP A 344 -22.49 -3.42 -26.71
N TYR A 345 -22.61 -4.74 -26.55
CA TYR A 345 -22.39 -5.39 -25.26
C TYR A 345 -20.97 -5.22 -24.74
N PHE A 346 -19.96 -5.25 -25.61
CA PHE A 346 -18.57 -4.96 -25.24
C PHE A 346 -18.41 -3.50 -24.79
N TYR A 347 -18.93 -2.54 -25.55
CA TYR A 347 -18.91 -1.11 -25.20
C TYR A 347 -19.61 -0.83 -23.86
N ALA A 348 -20.70 -1.53 -23.55
CA ALA A 348 -21.41 -1.38 -22.29
C ALA A 348 -20.59 -1.81 -21.06
N ASN A 349 -19.64 -2.74 -21.23
CA ASN A 349 -18.86 -3.31 -20.13
C ASN A 349 -17.42 -2.81 -20.05
N ILE A 350 -16.90 -2.16 -21.10
CA ILE A 350 -15.50 -1.71 -21.15
C ILE A 350 -15.16 -0.72 -20.01
N ASP A 351 -16.08 0.17 -19.68
CA ASP A 351 -15.92 1.18 -18.62
C ASP A 351 -15.72 0.50 -17.25
N LEU A 352 -16.45 -0.59 -16.99
CA LEU A 352 -16.32 -1.39 -15.79
C LEU A 352 -14.97 -2.13 -15.76
N ILE A 353 -14.56 -2.76 -16.87
CA ILE A 353 -13.29 -3.48 -17.00
C ILE A 353 -12.10 -2.54 -16.73
N ILE A 354 -12.06 -1.39 -17.40
CA ILE A 354 -10.96 -0.43 -17.25
C ILE A 354 -10.95 0.17 -15.84
N THR A 355 -12.13 0.46 -15.27
CA THR A 355 -12.22 0.94 -13.88
C THR A 355 -11.68 -0.08 -12.90
N LEU A 356 -12.03 -1.36 -13.03
CA LEU A 356 -11.49 -2.42 -12.17
C LEU A 356 -9.97 -2.55 -12.32
N ASN A 357 -9.44 -2.52 -13.54
CA ASN A 357 -8.00 -2.57 -13.77
C ASN A 357 -7.27 -1.38 -13.12
N ALA A 358 -7.80 -0.16 -13.27
CA ALA A 358 -7.27 1.03 -12.62
C ALA A 358 -7.27 0.90 -11.08
N THR A 359 -8.35 0.34 -10.51
CA THR A 359 -8.42 0.09 -9.06
C THR A 359 -7.41 -0.98 -8.62
N ALA A 360 -7.27 -2.08 -9.35
CA ALA A 360 -6.31 -3.15 -9.06
C ALA A 360 -4.87 -2.61 -9.03
N LEU A 361 -4.47 -1.85 -10.06
CA LEU A 361 -3.15 -1.22 -10.13
C LEU A 361 -2.94 -0.18 -9.02
N SER A 362 -3.98 0.58 -8.65
CA SER A 362 -3.91 1.55 -7.54
C SER A 362 -3.70 0.89 -6.18
N VAL A 363 -4.38 -0.24 -5.92
CA VAL A 363 -4.24 -1.02 -4.68
C VAL A 363 -2.87 -1.68 -4.63
N LEU A 364 -2.41 -2.27 -5.74
CA LEU A 364 -1.07 -2.83 -5.85
C LEU A 364 0.01 -1.79 -5.54
N THR A 365 -0.11 -0.60 -6.14
CA THR A 365 0.86 0.48 -5.92
C THR A 365 0.88 0.90 -4.45
N ALA A 366 -0.29 0.95 -3.80
CA ALA A 366 -0.39 1.28 -2.38
C ALA A 366 0.21 0.23 -1.45
N THR A 367 -0.03 -1.06 -1.73
CA THR A 367 0.51 -2.16 -0.92
C THR A 367 2.03 -2.25 -1.04
N ILE A 368 2.56 -2.10 -2.26
CA ILE A 368 4.01 -2.15 -2.53
C ILE A 368 4.76 -0.93 -2.00
N ARG A 369 4.18 0.27 -2.09
CA ARG A 369 4.91 1.51 -1.80
C ARG A 369 4.78 1.97 -0.36
N GLU A 370 3.61 1.81 0.24
CA GLU A 370 3.30 2.33 1.58
C GLU A 370 3.02 1.22 2.60
N GLY A 371 3.02 -0.05 2.16
CA GLY A 371 2.73 -1.21 3.01
C GLY A 371 1.27 -1.30 3.45
N ASN A 372 0.39 -0.50 2.85
CA ASN A 372 -0.99 -0.37 3.32
C ASN A 372 -1.93 -0.02 2.15
N PRO A 373 -2.91 -0.90 1.82
CA PRO A 373 -3.81 -0.72 0.68
C PRO A 373 -4.73 0.49 0.85
N ALA A 374 -4.92 0.99 2.07
CA ALA A 374 -5.72 2.18 2.33
C ALA A 374 -5.23 3.40 1.51
N TYR A 375 -3.95 3.47 1.14
CA TYR A 375 -3.42 4.54 0.30
C TYR A 375 -3.80 4.45 -1.18
N PHE A 376 -4.64 3.50 -1.61
CA PHE A 376 -5.04 3.34 -3.02
C PHE A 376 -5.58 4.63 -3.65
N SER A 377 -6.30 5.46 -2.89
CA SER A 377 -6.87 6.72 -3.39
C SER A 377 -5.81 7.72 -3.89
N LEU A 378 -4.58 7.64 -3.37
CA LEU A 378 -3.47 8.49 -3.80
C LEU A 378 -3.00 8.13 -5.22
N TYR A 379 -3.12 6.86 -5.61
CA TYR A 379 -2.70 6.34 -6.91
C TYR A 379 -3.87 6.20 -7.89
N LEU A 380 -5.09 6.05 -7.38
CA LEU A 380 -6.29 5.91 -8.19
C LEU A 380 -6.51 7.12 -9.10
N PHE A 381 -6.34 8.34 -8.59
CA PHE A 381 -6.51 9.54 -9.40
C PHE A 381 -5.56 9.60 -10.62
N PRO A 382 -4.21 9.53 -10.46
CA PRO A 382 -3.32 9.59 -11.61
C PRO A 382 -3.51 8.40 -12.57
N ILE A 383 -3.75 7.19 -12.06
CA ILE A 383 -3.97 6.01 -12.91
C ILE A 383 -5.28 6.14 -13.69
N SER A 384 -6.39 6.49 -13.03
CA SER A 384 -7.69 6.67 -13.68
C SER A 384 -7.70 7.82 -14.69
N LEU A 385 -6.99 8.92 -14.39
CA LEU A 385 -6.81 10.02 -15.33
C LEU A 385 -6.05 9.56 -16.58
N THR A 386 -4.95 8.82 -16.42
CA THR A 386 -4.21 8.27 -17.55
C THR A 386 -5.09 7.33 -18.37
N THR A 387 -5.85 6.43 -17.74
CA THR A 387 -6.77 5.54 -18.49
C THR A 387 -7.83 6.31 -19.27
N LEU A 388 -8.38 7.38 -18.70
CA LEU A 388 -9.36 8.22 -19.41
C LEU A 388 -8.75 8.89 -20.63
N VAL A 389 -7.58 9.50 -20.46
CA VAL A 389 -6.85 10.15 -21.56
C VAL A 389 -6.50 9.11 -22.63
N THR A 390 -5.97 7.96 -22.25
CA THR A 390 -5.62 6.90 -23.21
C THR A 390 -6.87 6.37 -23.92
N TYR A 391 -7.98 6.16 -23.22
CA TYR A 391 -9.23 5.74 -23.86
C TYR A 391 -9.63 6.70 -24.98
N HIS A 392 -9.73 8.00 -24.69
CA HIS A 392 -10.14 9.00 -25.68
C HIS A 392 -9.13 9.16 -26.82
N VAL A 393 -7.82 9.20 -26.50
CA VAL A 393 -6.78 9.34 -27.52
C VAL A 393 -6.75 8.12 -28.44
N THR A 394 -6.81 6.90 -27.88
CA THR A 394 -6.83 5.68 -28.69
C THR A 394 -8.11 5.58 -29.52
N ASN A 395 -9.27 5.96 -28.99
CA ASN A 395 -10.52 5.92 -29.75
C ASN A 395 -10.49 6.90 -30.96
N LEU A 396 -9.81 8.04 -30.82
CA LEU A 396 -9.59 8.99 -31.92
C LEU A 396 -8.53 8.51 -32.93
N LEU A 397 -7.44 7.91 -32.46
CA LEU A 397 -6.31 7.52 -33.32
C LEU A 397 -6.52 6.16 -34.00
N ALA A 398 -7.18 5.20 -33.36
CA ALA A 398 -7.32 3.85 -33.88
C ALA A 398 -7.94 3.78 -35.29
N PRO A 399 -9.01 4.52 -35.64
CA PRO A 399 -9.54 4.55 -37.01
C PRO A 399 -8.50 5.05 -38.02
N SER A 400 -7.77 6.12 -37.68
CA SER A 400 -6.72 6.68 -38.55
C SER A 400 -5.57 5.72 -38.81
N ILE A 401 -5.17 4.93 -37.81
CA ILE A 401 -4.10 3.93 -37.92
C ILE A 401 -4.55 2.76 -38.80
N LEU A 402 -5.81 2.37 -38.71
CA LEU A 402 -6.41 1.34 -39.56
C LEU A 402 -6.62 1.85 -41.01
N GLY A 403 -6.46 3.14 -41.26
CA GLY A 403 -6.73 3.76 -42.55
C GLY A 403 -8.23 3.87 -42.87
N VAL A 404 -9.07 3.92 -41.82
CA VAL A 404 -10.53 3.86 -41.92
C VAL A 404 -11.16 5.10 -41.30
N THR A 405 -12.10 5.72 -42.00
CA THR A 405 -13.08 6.63 -41.39
C THR A 405 -14.30 5.80 -40.99
N LEU A 406 -14.46 5.55 -39.69
CA LEU A 406 -15.67 4.95 -39.13
C LEU A 406 -16.81 5.99 -39.06
#